data_AF-A0A7C8CKI1-F1
#
_entry.id   AF-A0A7C8CKI1-F1
#
_cell.length_a   1.000
_cell.length_b   1.000
_cell.length_c   1.000
_cell.angle_alpha   90.00
_cell.angle_beta   90.00
_cell.angle_gamma   90.00
#
_symmetry.space_group_name_H-M   'P 1'
#
loop_
_entity.id
_entity.type
_entity.pdbx_description
1 polymer ?
#
loop_
_entity_poly.entity_id
_entity_poly.type
_entity_poly.pdbx_seq_one_letter_code
_entity_poly.pdbx_strand_id
1 'polypeptide(L)'
;MTPRQAASFVRKHGVVLESAGGPVPSLAAAIAGGAICGSWWSHPRSHEIFELTQGVRSRDDILVCRLVNGKITFIHRRLWPAVVGAAKRLPKERLAQVREVHSDSGRHVVTEVAYPRWVPAEVKAEASKLSEAEALSRLGDWVT
;
A
#
# COMPACT_ATOMS: atom_id res chain seq x y z
N MET A 1 -18.49 3.76 -3.88
CA MET A 1 -17.84 2.76 -2.98
C MET A 1 -17.73 3.39 -1.59
N THR A 2 -17.72 2.63 -0.48
CA THR A 2 -17.53 3.19 0.88
C THR A 2 -16.08 3.00 1.39
N PRO A 3 -15.62 3.76 2.42
CA PRO A 3 -14.28 3.56 2.99
C PRO A 3 -14.03 2.13 3.49
N ARG A 4 -15.05 1.50 4.09
CA ARG A 4 -14.98 0.09 4.52
C ARG A 4 -14.83 -0.86 3.34
N GLN A 5 -15.51 -0.60 2.22
CA GLN A 5 -15.35 -1.39 0.99
C GLN A 5 -13.97 -1.20 0.36
N ALA A 6 -13.42 0.02 0.36
CA ALA A 6 -12.06 0.29 -0.11
C ALA A 6 -11.01 -0.45 0.72
N ALA A 7 -11.12 -0.44 2.05
CA ALA A 7 -10.25 -1.23 2.93
C ALA A 7 -10.39 -2.75 2.69
N SER A 8 -11.62 -3.21 2.46
CA SER A 8 -11.89 -4.62 2.15
C SER A 8 -11.30 -5.04 0.80
N PHE A 9 -11.26 -4.14 -0.18
CA PHE A 9 -10.59 -4.34 -1.46
C PHE A 9 -9.08 -4.56 -1.24
N VAL A 10 -8.42 -3.71 -0.44
CA VAL A 10 -7.00 -3.89 -0.10
C VAL A 10 -6.77 -5.18 0.68
N ARG A 11 -7.63 -5.53 1.63
CA ARG A 11 -7.55 -6.81 2.36
C ARG A 11 -7.63 -8.02 1.42
N LYS A 12 -8.58 -8.01 0.49
CA LYS A 12 -8.80 -9.07 -0.50
C LYS A 12 -7.56 -9.28 -1.35
N HIS A 13 -7.07 -8.22 -1.99
CA HIS A 13 -5.95 -8.30 -2.94
C HIS A 13 -4.58 -8.36 -2.27
N GLY A 14 -4.45 -7.86 -1.04
CA GLY A 14 -3.22 -7.87 -0.25
C GLY A 14 -2.27 -6.74 -0.64
N VAL A 15 -1.91 -6.65 -1.92
CA VAL A 15 -1.07 -5.57 -2.50
C VAL A 15 -1.90 -4.84 -3.55
N VAL A 16 -2.01 -3.51 -3.41
CA VAL A 16 -2.85 -2.66 -4.25
C VAL A 16 -2.14 -1.34 -4.54
N LEU A 17 -2.16 -0.87 -5.78
CA LEU A 17 -1.74 0.49 -6.13
C LEU A 17 -2.82 1.49 -5.71
N GLU A 18 -2.43 2.64 -5.17
CA GLU A 18 -3.38 3.69 -4.80
C GLU A 18 -4.12 4.21 -6.04
N SER A 19 -3.37 4.67 -7.04
CA SER A 19 -3.95 5.26 -8.26
C SER A 19 -3.27 4.88 -9.57
N ALA A 20 -2.02 4.42 -9.53
CA ALA A 20 -1.31 3.99 -10.73
C ALA A 20 -1.88 2.68 -11.30
N GLY A 21 -1.72 2.46 -12.61
CA GLY A 21 -1.85 1.13 -13.22
C GLY A 21 -0.55 0.33 -13.06
N GLY A 22 -0.63 -0.99 -13.09
CA GLY A 22 0.54 -1.85 -12.96
C GLY A 22 0.20 -3.34 -12.79
N PRO A 23 1.15 -4.16 -12.32
CA PRO A 23 0.99 -5.61 -12.21
C PRO A 23 0.07 -6.05 -11.06
N VAL A 24 -0.40 -5.11 -10.23
CA VAL A 24 -1.35 -5.35 -9.15
C VAL A 24 -2.58 -4.46 -9.33
N PRO A 25 -3.74 -4.80 -8.74
CA PRO A 25 -4.95 -3.99 -8.85
C PRO A 25 -4.75 -2.55 -8.36
N SER A 26 -5.50 -1.63 -8.95
CA SER A 26 -5.50 -0.20 -8.59
C SER A 26 -6.80 0.16 -7.88
N LEU A 27 -6.70 0.79 -6.71
CA LEU A 27 -7.89 1.22 -5.97
C LEU A 27 -8.62 2.34 -6.72
N ALA A 28 -7.91 3.34 -7.25
CA ALA A 28 -8.55 4.39 -8.04
C ALA A 28 -9.28 3.84 -9.27
N ALA A 29 -8.70 2.86 -9.96
CA ALA A 29 -9.38 2.21 -11.09
C ALA A 29 -10.63 1.45 -10.64
N ALA A 30 -10.56 0.72 -9.52
CA ALA A 30 -11.71 0.03 -8.94
C ALA A 30 -12.82 1.01 -8.50
N ILE A 31 -12.45 2.17 -7.95
CA ILE A 31 -13.39 3.24 -7.61
C ILE A 31 -14.01 3.77 -8.89
N ALA A 32 -13.20 4.15 -9.89
CA ALA A 32 -13.65 4.73 -11.15
C ALA A 32 -14.53 3.77 -11.98
N GLY A 33 -14.44 2.46 -11.75
CA GLY A 33 -15.16 1.42 -12.50
C GLY A 33 -14.40 0.90 -13.72
N GLY A 34 -13.09 1.20 -13.83
CA GLY A 34 -12.27 0.82 -14.97
C GLY A 34 -10.90 1.51 -14.93
N ALA A 35 -10.08 1.24 -15.95
CA ALA A 35 -8.78 1.88 -16.09
C ALA A 35 -8.94 3.41 -16.25
N ILE A 36 -8.06 4.17 -15.59
CA ILE A 36 -8.02 5.63 -15.70
C ILE A 36 -6.95 5.99 -16.72
N CYS A 37 -7.34 6.70 -17.79
CA CYS A 37 -6.42 7.25 -18.78
C CYS A 37 -5.96 8.65 -18.35
N GLY A 38 -4.63 8.85 -18.22
CA GLY A 38 -4.07 10.13 -17.80
C GLY A 38 -4.15 10.37 -16.30
N SER A 39 -4.26 11.63 -15.88
CA SER A 39 -4.27 12.00 -14.47
C SER A 39 -5.62 11.69 -13.82
N TRP A 40 -5.63 10.93 -12.73
CA TRP A 40 -6.84 10.64 -11.96
C TRP A 40 -7.47 11.91 -11.35
N TRP A 41 -6.69 12.99 -11.17
CA TRP A 41 -7.20 14.29 -10.74
C TRP A 41 -8.19 14.91 -11.72
N SER A 42 -8.07 14.61 -13.01
CA SER A 42 -8.97 15.10 -14.06
C SER A 42 -10.19 14.19 -14.26
N HIS A 43 -10.28 13.07 -13.53
CA HIS A 43 -11.40 12.14 -13.65
C HIS A 43 -12.66 12.75 -13.00
N PRO A 44 -13.88 12.55 -13.55
CA PRO A 44 -15.13 13.07 -12.95
C PRO A 44 -15.38 12.60 -11.51
N ARG A 45 -14.75 11.49 -11.10
CA ARG A 45 -14.83 10.91 -9.75
C ARG A 45 -13.60 11.20 -8.90
N SER A 46 -12.80 12.22 -9.23
CA SER A 46 -11.55 12.56 -8.52
C SER A 46 -11.79 12.79 -7.02
N HIS A 47 -12.86 13.48 -6.64
CA HIS A 47 -13.21 13.68 -5.22
C HIS A 47 -13.46 12.36 -4.48
N GLU A 48 -14.22 11.43 -5.07
CA GLU A 48 -14.47 10.12 -4.47
C GLU A 48 -13.18 9.29 -4.38
N ILE A 49 -12.33 9.35 -5.42
CA ILE A 49 -11.02 8.69 -5.40
C ILE A 49 -10.16 9.23 -4.25
N PHE A 50 -10.08 10.56 -4.12
CA PHE A 50 -9.31 11.20 -3.06
C PHE A 50 -9.84 10.81 -1.68
N GLU A 51 -11.13 10.98 -1.41
CA GLU A 51 -11.73 10.66 -0.12
C GLU A 51 -11.50 9.20 0.30
N LEU A 52 -11.74 8.25 -0.62
CA LEU A 52 -11.61 6.83 -0.32
C LEU A 52 -10.15 6.38 -0.16
N THR A 53 -9.23 6.93 -0.96
CA THR A 53 -7.79 6.64 -0.80
C THR A 53 -7.26 7.19 0.51
N GLN A 54 -7.65 8.41 0.89
CA GLN A 54 -7.30 8.98 2.21
C GLN A 54 -7.85 8.14 3.37
N GLY A 55 -9.10 7.68 3.28
CA GLY A 55 -9.69 6.79 4.28
C GLY A 55 -9.00 5.42 4.39
N VAL A 56 -8.32 4.96 3.34
CA VAL A 56 -7.48 3.74 3.38
C VAL A 56 -6.11 4.04 3.98
N ARG A 57 -5.49 5.16 3.62
CA ARG A 57 -4.19 5.60 4.15
C ARG A 57 -4.20 5.79 5.66
N SER A 58 -5.33 6.23 6.22
CA SER A 58 -5.48 6.48 7.66
C SER A 58 -5.64 5.20 8.50
N ARG A 59 -5.61 4.01 7.90
CA ARG A 59 -5.82 2.75 8.63
C ARG A 59 -4.50 2.14 9.11
N ASP A 60 -4.48 1.73 10.37
CA ASP A 60 -3.32 1.06 10.98
C ASP A 60 -3.07 -0.35 10.45
N ASP A 61 -4.05 -0.98 9.79
CA ASP A 61 -3.90 -2.29 9.16
C ASP A 61 -3.37 -2.23 7.72
N ILE A 62 -3.03 -1.04 7.23
CA ILE A 62 -2.48 -0.79 5.89
C ILE A 62 -1.10 -0.15 5.99
N LEU A 63 -0.10 -0.78 5.37
CA LEU A 63 1.18 -0.13 5.09
C LEU A 63 1.04 0.64 3.79
N VAL A 64 1.32 1.93 3.84
CA VAL A 64 1.51 2.77 2.65
C VAL A 64 3.00 2.87 2.37
N CYS A 65 3.45 2.47 1.18
CA CYS A 65 4.85 2.51 0.78
C CYS A 65 4.98 2.73 -0.73
N ARG A 66 6.19 2.55 -1.31
CA ARG A 66 6.42 2.71 -2.76
C ARG A 66 6.92 1.45 -3.45
N LEU A 67 6.53 0.29 -2.92
CA LEU A 67 7.11 -1.00 -3.28
C LEU A 67 6.95 -1.35 -4.76
N VAL A 68 5.74 -1.22 -5.32
CA VAL A 68 5.46 -1.59 -6.72
C VAL A 68 5.88 -0.45 -7.64
N ASN A 69 6.96 -0.66 -8.41
CA ASN A 69 7.47 0.30 -9.40
C ASN A 69 7.66 1.74 -8.91
N GLY A 70 7.92 1.94 -7.60
CA GLY A 70 8.05 3.27 -7.00
C GLY A 70 6.74 4.02 -6.81
N LYS A 71 5.58 3.39 -7.04
CA LYS A 71 4.25 3.99 -6.93
C LYS A 71 3.67 3.76 -5.54
N ILE A 72 2.81 4.67 -5.08
CA ILE A 72 2.11 4.51 -3.80
C ILE A 72 1.34 3.18 -3.83
N THR A 73 1.71 2.33 -2.88
CA THR A 73 1.25 0.95 -2.75
C THR A 73 0.69 0.75 -1.35
N PHE A 74 -0.52 0.20 -1.27
CA PHE A 74 -1.15 -0.28 -0.06
C PHE A 74 -0.88 -1.77 0.12
N ILE A 75 -0.38 -2.13 1.30
CA ILE A 75 -0.12 -3.51 1.68
C ILE A 75 -0.89 -3.82 2.97
N HIS A 76 -1.85 -4.73 2.88
CA HIS A 76 -2.64 -5.14 4.03
C HIS A 76 -1.76 -5.90 5.06
N ARG A 77 -2.03 -5.71 6.35
CA ARG A 77 -1.28 -6.28 7.49
C ARG A 77 -1.02 -7.77 7.41
N ARG A 78 -1.94 -8.54 6.82
CA ARG A 78 -1.77 -10.00 6.57
C ARG A 78 -0.51 -10.36 5.77
N LEU A 79 0.03 -9.43 4.98
CA LEU A 79 1.23 -9.62 4.16
C LEU A 79 2.49 -8.98 4.75
N TRP A 80 2.39 -8.22 5.86
CA TRP A 80 3.59 -7.59 6.43
C TRP A 80 4.68 -8.60 6.82
N PRO A 81 4.39 -9.77 7.42
CA PRO A 81 5.42 -10.77 7.68
C PRO A 81 6.12 -11.26 6.41
N ALA A 82 5.37 -11.42 5.32
CA ALA A 82 5.91 -11.81 4.02
C ALA A 82 6.79 -10.71 3.42
N VAL A 83 6.38 -9.43 3.51
CA VAL A 83 7.22 -8.29 3.08
C VAL A 83 8.53 -8.25 3.87
N VAL A 84 8.47 -8.43 5.19
CA VAL A 84 9.65 -8.42 6.07
C VAL A 84 10.56 -9.62 5.79
N GLY A 85 9.98 -10.82 5.62
CA GLY A 85 10.72 -12.04 5.29
C GLY A 85 11.42 -11.97 3.93
N ALA A 86 10.81 -11.29 2.95
CA ALA A 86 11.38 -11.08 1.62
C ALA A 86 12.26 -9.82 1.52
N ALA A 87 12.44 -9.04 2.59
CA ALA A 87 13.02 -7.69 2.52
C ALA A 87 14.46 -7.64 1.98
N LYS A 88 15.21 -8.75 1.99
CA LYS A 88 16.55 -8.83 1.37
C LYS A 88 16.50 -8.76 -0.16
N ARG A 89 15.37 -9.09 -0.78
CA ARG A 89 15.13 -9.06 -2.23
C ARG A 89 14.40 -7.80 -2.69
N LEU A 90 13.96 -6.97 -1.74
CA LEU A 90 13.17 -5.77 -2.00
C LEU A 90 14.04 -4.52 -1.76
N PRO A 91 13.89 -3.46 -2.56
CA PRO A 91 14.57 -2.19 -2.31
C PRO A 91 14.04 -1.56 -1.01
N LYS A 92 14.91 -1.45 0.01
CA LYS A 92 14.54 -1.01 1.36
C LYS A 92 13.96 0.39 1.39
N GLU A 93 14.44 1.26 0.49
CA GLU A 93 13.97 2.64 0.34
C GLU A 93 12.48 2.66 -0.06
N ARG A 94 12.03 1.66 -0.82
CA ARG A 94 10.63 1.52 -1.23
C ARG A 94 9.74 0.88 -0.17
N LEU A 95 10.34 0.32 0.89
CA LEU A 95 9.66 -0.21 2.07
C LEU A 95 9.49 0.81 3.20
N ALA A 96 9.96 2.05 3.02
CA ALA A 96 9.67 3.12 3.96
C ALA A 96 8.14 3.31 4.09
N GLN A 97 7.66 3.37 5.32
CA GLN A 97 6.25 3.67 5.58
C GLN A 97 6.03 5.16 5.32
N VAL A 98 5.16 5.46 4.36
CA VAL A 98 4.73 6.80 4.01
C VAL A 98 3.51 7.14 4.88
N ARG A 99 3.56 8.23 5.63
CA ARG A 99 2.41 8.78 6.36
C ARG A 99 2.15 10.20 5.90
N GLU A 100 0.92 10.48 5.50
CA GLU A 100 0.46 11.85 5.36
C GLU A 100 -0.01 12.36 6.71
N VAL A 101 0.62 13.42 7.19
CA VAL A 101 0.21 14.13 8.39
C VAL A 101 -0.45 15.43 7.93
N HIS A 102 -1.72 15.59 8.29
CA HIS A 102 -2.38 16.89 8.20
C HIS A 102 -1.74 17.80 9.24
N SER A 103 -1.01 18.82 8.80
CA SER A 103 -0.60 19.89 9.71
C SER A 103 -1.80 20.78 10.04
N ASP A 104 -1.77 21.45 11.20
CA ASP A 104 -2.83 22.36 11.66
C ASP A 104 -3.11 23.53 10.69
N SER A 105 -2.23 23.75 9.69
CA SER A 105 -2.37 24.74 8.63
C SER A 105 -3.01 24.22 7.33
N GLY A 106 -3.48 22.97 7.31
CA GLY A 106 -4.06 22.32 6.12
C GLY A 106 -3.02 21.85 5.09
N ARG A 107 -1.72 22.01 5.37
CA ARG A 107 -0.65 21.50 4.50
C ARG A 107 -0.45 20.01 4.78
N HIS A 108 -0.57 19.18 3.75
CA HIS A 108 -0.24 17.75 3.82
C HIS A 108 1.29 17.61 3.85
N VAL A 109 1.84 17.22 4.99
CA VAL A 109 3.26 16.89 5.10
C VAL A 109 3.39 15.38 4.99
N VAL A 110 4.09 14.94 3.95
CA VAL A 110 4.48 13.53 3.83
C VAL A 110 5.67 13.30 4.75
N THR A 111 5.48 12.41 5.71
CA THR A 111 6.54 11.91 6.58
C THR A 111 6.84 10.46 6.22
N GLU A 112 8.10 10.07 6.32
CA GLU A 112 8.53 8.70 6.03
C GLU A 112 9.22 8.08 7.23
N VAL A 113 8.77 6.88 7.61
CA VAL A 113 9.43 6.06 8.63
C VAL A 113 10.20 4.97 7.91
N ALA A 114 11.53 5.06 7.94
CA ALA A 114 12.40 4.12 7.23
C ALA A 114 12.19 2.67 7.67
N TYR A 115 12.30 1.72 6.74
CA TYR A 115 12.39 0.31 7.08
C TYR A 115 13.72 0.00 7.81
N PRO A 116 13.74 -0.84 8.88
CA PRO A 116 12.63 -1.59 9.48
C PRO A 116 12.00 -0.90 10.71
N ARG A 117 12.11 0.42 10.87
CA ARG A 117 11.69 1.13 12.09
C ARG A 117 10.18 1.05 12.35
N TRP A 118 9.36 1.05 11.29
CA TRP A 118 7.90 0.95 11.43
C TRP A 118 7.40 -0.46 11.76
N VAL A 119 8.24 -1.50 11.62
CA VAL A 119 7.80 -2.90 11.68
C VAL A 119 7.50 -3.29 13.14
N PRO A 120 6.26 -3.69 13.47
CA PRO A 120 5.90 -4.17 14.81
C PRO A 120 6.67 -5.42 15.24
N ALA A 121 6.84 -5.62 16.53
CA ALA A 121 7.62 -6.74 17.08
C ALA A 121 7.00 -8.11 16.73
N GLU A 122 5.67 -8.20 16.79
CA GLU A 122 4.92 -9.40 16.43
C GLU A 122 5.11 -9.78 14.96
N VAL A 123 5.17 -8.78 14.07
CA VAL A 123 5.41 -8.99 12.64
C VAL A 123 6.83 -9.50 12.39
N LYS A 124 7.82 -8.99 13.13
CA LYS A 124 9.20 -9.49 13.07
C LYS A 124 9.27 -10.96 13.50
N ALA A 125 8.57 -11.32 14.58
CA ALA A 125 8.52 -12.68 15.09
C ALA A 125 7.78 -13.66 14.16
N GLU A 126 6.76 -13.19 13.42
CA GLU A 126 6.12 -13.97 12.37
C GLU A 126 7.01 -14.12 11.14
N ALA A 127 7.67 -13.03 10.72
CA ALA A 127 8.57 -13.04 9.56
C ALA A 127 9.79 -13.94 9.76
N SER A 128 10.32 -14.05 10.99
CA SER A 128 11.47 -14.93 11.28
C SER A 128 11.16 -16.41 11.13
N LYS A 129 9.88 -16.79 11.02
CA LYS A 129 9.44 -18.18 10.79
C LYS A 129 9.31 -18.52 9.31
N LEU A 130 9.47 -17.55 8.42
CA LEU A 130 9.34 -17.75 6.98
C LEU A 130 10.71 -17.90 6.33
N SER A 131 10.84 -18.87 5.43
CA SER A 131 11.93 -18.81 4.45
C SER A 131 11.74 -17.64 3.49
N GLU A 132 12.83 -17.17 2.87
CA GLU A 132 12.76 -16.11 1.84
C GLU A 132 11.83 -16.53 0.68
N ALA A 133 11.88 -17.81 0.29
CA ALA A 133 11.04 -18.36 -0.79
C ALA A 133 9.55 -18.37 -0.43
N GLU A 134 9.19 -18.80 0.80
CA GLU A 134 7.80 -18.72 1.28
C GLU A 134 7.32 -17.29 1.43
N ALA A 135 8.20 -16.36 1.82
CA ALA A 135 7.86 -14.96 1.93
C ALA A 135 7.52 -14.38 0.55
N LEU A 136 8.32 -14.66 -0.47
CA LEU A 136 8.07 -14.23 -1.85
C LEU A 136 6.78 -14.85 -2.43
N SER A 137 6.54 -16.15 -2.24
CA SER A 137 5.34 -16.81 -2.78
C SER A 137 4.04 -16.25 -2.21
N ARG A 138 4.06 -15.74 -0.98
CA ARG A 138 2.91 -15.06 -0.35
C ARG A 138 2.64 -13.66 -0.90
N LEU A 139 3.63 -13.00 -1.50
CA LEU A 139 3.46 -11.68 -2.12
C LEU A 139 2.83 -11.79 -3.51
N GLY A 140 3.00 -12.92 -4.19
CA GLY A 140 2.48 -13.20 -5.52
C GLY A 140 3.40 -12.74 -6.65
N ASP A 141 3.03 -13.08 -7.88
CA ASP A 141 3.93 -13.06 -9.05
C ASP A 141 4.41 -11.67 -9.49
N TRP A 142 3.86 -10.58 -8.94
CA TRP A 142 4.34 -9.23 -9.24
C TRP A 142 5.73 -8.94 -8.66
N VAL A 143 6.18 -9.76 -7.69
CA VAL A 143 7.46 -9.58 -6.98
C VAL A 143 8.65 -10.29 -7.65
N THR A 144 8.37 -11.20 -8.59
CA THR A 144 9.36 -12.06 -9.28
C THR A 144 9.92 -11.44 -10.55
#